data_AF-A0AAC8YRX9-F1
#
_entry.id   AF-A0AAC8YRX9-F1
#
_cell.length_a   1.000
_cell.length_b   1.000
_cell.length_c   1.000
_cell.angle_alpha   90.00
_cell.angle_beta   90.00
_cell.angle_gamma   90.00
#
_symmetry.space_group_name_H-M   'P 1'
#
loop_
_entity.id
_entity.type
_entity.pdbx_description
1 polymer ?
#
loop_
_entity_poly.entity_id
_entity_poly.type
_entity_poly.pdbx_seq_one_letter_code
_entity_poly.pdbx_strand_id
1 'polypeptide(L)'
;MPLYIRDNEVDALAAELQAVSGAASKTEAVRTALLHEIARNRAKVPLRDRLAALQAKATAIGLAQQRLRHEGIQRRDVGRRMPFVDASVIVAILNQEAGWEELVKRLDDLVGERHVSPLVRFGAVVALARAAAEPTGRKPTTEVVERARDLVDDFILEIAAQDMAISGDVGSLAIAAGMRYG
;
A
#
# COMPACT_ATOMS: atom_id res chain seq x y z
N MET A 1 -28.36 0.54 -4.46
CA MET A 1 -29.31 0.94 -3.41
C MET A 1 -29.48 2.46 -3.43
N PRO A 2 -30.71 2.97 -3.26
CA PRO A 2 -30.94 4.42 -3.13
C PRO A 2 -30.32 4.93 -1.81
N LEU A 3 -29.67 6.09 -1.87
CA LEU A 3 -29.16 6.79 -0.70
C LEU A 3 -30.36 7.44 0.00
N TYR A 4 -30.63 7.05 1.25
CA TYR A 4 -31.72 7.59 2.05
C TYR A 4 -31.19 8.63 3.03
N ILE A 5 -31.46 9.91 2.76
CA ILE A 5 -31.03 11.04 3.58
C ILE A 5 -32.28 11.55 4.32
N ARG A 6 -32.24 11.52 5.66
CA ARG A 6 -33.38 11.95 6.51
C ARG A 6 -33.42 13.45 6.75
N ASP A 7 -32.30 14.11 6.54
CA ASP A 7 -32.12 15.53 6.74
C ASP A 7 -32.35 16.28 5.42
N ASN A 8 -33.27 17.24 5.43
CA ASN A 8 -33.68 17.98 4.23
C ASN A 8 -32.56 18.89 3.70
N GLU A 9 -31.72 19.44 4.58
CA GLU A 9 -30.59 20.28 4.17
C GLU A 9 -29.54 19.43 3.46
N VAL A 10 -29.25 18.24 4.01
CA VAL A 10 -28.29 17.31 3.42
C VAL A 10 -28.80 16.73 2.10
N ASP A 11 -30.11 16.49 1.97
CA ASP A 11 -30.69 16.03 0.70
C ASP A 11 -30.64 17.12 -0.39
N ALA A 12 -30.83 18.39 -0.01
CA ALA A 12 -30.68 19.52 -0.91
C ALA A 12 -29.23 19.66 -1.41
N LEU A 13 -28.25 19.52 -0.51
CA LEU A 13 -26.82 19.51 -0.87
C LEU A 13 -26.46 18.36 -1.81
N ALA A 14 -27.02 17.16 -1.58
CA ALA A 14 -26.80 16.02 -2.47
C ALA A 14 -27.41 16.24 -3.87
N ALA A 15 -28.57 16.92 -3.95
CA ALA A 15 -29.20 17.30 -5.20
C ALA A 15 -28.39 18.35 -5.97
N GLU A 16 -27.92 19.39 -5.27
CA GLU A 16 -27.05 20.44 -5.85
C GLU A 16 -25.74 19.83 -6.37
N LEU A 17 -25.10 18.99 -5.57
CA LEU A 17 -23.88 18.29 -5.95
C LEU A 17 -24.09 17.43 -7.20
N GLN A 18 -25.21 16.69 -7.29
CA GLN A 18 -25.53 15.91 -8.49
C GLN A 18 -25.65 16.83 -9.72
N ALA A 19 -26.34 17.96 -9.60
CA ALA A 19 -26.54 18.90 -10.69
C ALA A 19 -25.20 19.51 -11.18
N VAL A 20 -24.32 19.88 -10.25
CA VAL A 20 -23.02 20.49 -10.57
C VAL A 20 -22.01 19.44 -11.07
N SER A 21 -22.05 18.21 -10.55
CA SER A 21 -21.10 17.15 -10.95
C SER A 21 -21.54 16.39 -12.21
N GLY A 22 -22.79 16.53 -12.65
CA GLY A 22 -23.36 15.79 -13.78
C GLY A 22 -23.53 14.28 -13.54
N ALA A 23 -23.54 13.83 -12.28
CA ALA A 23 -23.65 12.40 -11.96
C ALA A 23 -25.05 11.85 -12.26
N ALA A 24 -25.14 10.57 -12.62
CA ALA A 24 -26.41 9.96 -13.00
C ALA A 24 -27.39 9.82 -11.82
N SER A 25 -26.89 9.87 -10.58
CA SER A 25 -27.71 9.84 -9.36
C SER A 25 -27.07 10.59 -8.19
N LYS A 26 -27.90 11.02 -7.22
CA LYS A 26 -27.44 11.56 -5.91
C LYS A 26 -26.46 10.61 -5.22
N THR A 27 -26.74 9.30 -5.25
CA THR A 27 -25.86 8.28 -4.65
C THR A 27 -24.46 8.29 -5.27
N GLU A 28 -24.39 8.41 -6.59
CA GLU A 28 -23.12 8.45 -7.31
C GLU A 28 -22.36 9.75 -7.05
N ALA A 29 -23.06 10.89 -7.10
CA ALA A 29 -22.50 12.20 -6.76
C ALA A 29 -21.88 12.20 -5.35
N VAL A 30 -22.64 11.73 -4.36
CA VAL A 30 -22.20 11.67 -2.96
C VAL A 30 -21.06 10.67 -2.77
N ARG A 31 -21.13 9.49 -3.39
CA ARG A 31 -20.03 8.51 -3.34
C ARG A 31 -18.73 9.12 -3.86
N THR A 32 -18.77 9.76 -5.02
CA THR A 32 -17.60 10.38 -5.64
C THR A 32 -17.07 11.53 -4.78
N ALA A 33 -17.94 12.39 -4.24
CA ALA A 33 -17.53 13.47 -3.36
C ALA A 33 -16.90 12.98 -2.06
N LEU A 34 -17.46 11.93 -1.43
CA LEU A 34 -16.88 11.32 -0.24
C LEU A 34 -15.52 10.69 -0.53
N LEU A 35 -15.37 9.99 -1.65
CA LEU A 35 -14.08 9.45 -2.08
C LEU A 35 -13.05 10.57 -2.28
N HIS A 36 -13.43 11.66 -2.95
CA HIS A 36 -12.55 12.82 -3.13
C HIS A 36 -12.21 13.49 -1.79
N GLU A 37 -13.16 13.62 -0.87
CA GLU A 37 -12.93 14.26 0.44
C GLU A 37 -12.06 13.38 1.34
N ILE A 38 -12.25 12.06 1.32
CA ILE A 38 -11.36 11.10 1.99
C ILE A 38 -9.95 11.19 1.40
N ALA A 39 -9.82 11.25 0.07
CA ALA A 39 -8.53 11.41 -0.59
C ALA A 39 -7.86 12.74 -0.21
N ARG A 40 -8.61 13.86 -0.21
CA ARG A 40 -8.12 15.19 0.22
C ARG A 40 -7.66 15.19 1.68
N ASN A 41 -8.43 14.58 2.59
CA ASN A 41 -8.06 14.54 4.00
C ASN A 41 -6.89 13.58 4.26
N ARG A 42 -6.80 12.47 3.53
CA ARG A 42 -5.60 11.61 3.53
C ARG A 42 -4.37 12.33 2.98
N ALA A 43 -4.54 13.22 1.99
CA ALA A 43 -3.45 14.04 1.47
C ALA A 43 -3.01 15.16 2.43
N LYS A 44 -3.88 15.62 3.35
CA LYS A 44 -3.49 16.60 4.39
C LYS A 44 -2.51 16.05 5.41
N VAL A 45 -2.51 14.73 5.64
CA VAL A 45 -1.50 14.06 6.46
C VAL A 45 -0.47 13.46 5.50
N PRO A 46 0.75 14.04 5.40
CA PRO A 46 1.80 13.52 4.54
C PRO A 46 1.96 12.01 4.69
N LEU A 47 2.18 11.29 3.58
CA LEU A 47 2.36 9.84 3.62
C LEU A 47 3.43 9.45 4.64
N ARG A 48 4.49 10.27 4.74
CA ARG A 48 5.53 10.13 5.75
C ARG A 48 5.01 10.03 7.18
N ASP A 49 4.05 10.87 7.56
CA ASP A 49 3.54 10.91 8.94
C ASP A 49 2.63 9.70 9.22
N ARG A 50 1.86 9.26 8.21
CA ARG A 50 1.05 8.03 8.31
C ARG A 50 1.94 6.80 8.44
N LEU A 51 3.02 6.74 7.66
CA LEU A 51 4.00 5.66 7.73
C LEU A 51 4.81 5.68 9.03
N ALA A 52 5.08 6.85 9.61
CA ALA A 52 5.72 6.96 10.91
C ALA A 52 4.89 6.29 12.03
N ALA A 53 3.56 6.38 11.98
CA ALA A 53 2.69 5.66 12.92
C ALA A 53 2.80 4.13 12.75
N LEU A 54 2.91 3.64 11.51
CA LEU A 54 3.15 2.22 11.25
C LEU A 54 4.54 1.78 11.71
N GLN A 55 5.57 2.60 11.49
CA GLN A 55 6.92 2.34 11.98
C GLN A 55 7.00 2.29 13.51
N ALA A 56 6.18 3.07 14.22
CA ALA A 56 6.05 2.96 15.67
C ALA A 56 5.45 1.61 16.10
N LYS A 57 4.39 1.14 15.41
CA LYS A 57 3.85 -0.22 15.61
C LYS A 57 4.88 -1.29 15.28
N ALA A 58 5.65 -1.11 14.20
CA ALA A 58 6.73 -1.99 13.76
C ALA A 58 7.82 -2.14 14.85
N THR A 59 8.21 -1.03 15.47
CA THR A 59 9.18 -1.03 16.56
C THR A 59 8.67 -1.82 17.77
N ALA A 60 7.37 -1.72 18.08
CA ALA A 60 6.75 -2.45 19.19
C ALA A 60 6.73 -3.98 18.99
N ILE A 61 6.83 -4.47 17.75
CA ILE A 61 6.89 -5.91 17.46
C ILE A 61 8.32 -6.47 17.44
N GLY A 62 9.32 -5.66 17.81
CA GLY A 62 10.71 -6.09 17.93
C GLY A 62 11.53 -5.98 16.64
N LEU A 63 11.03 -5.21 15.67
CA LEU A 63 11.81 -4.90 14.46
C LEU A 63 13.02 -4.04 14.83
N ALA A 64 14.21 -4.60 14.67
CA ALA A 64 15.47 -3.90 14.82
C ALA A 64 15.76 -3.15 13.52
N GLN A 65 16.26 -1.90 13.62
CA GLN A 65 16.64 -1.00 12.52
C GLN A 65 17.80 -1.52 11.64
N GLN A 66 17.89 -2.82 11.42
CA GLN A 66 18.95 -3.49 10.69
C GLN A 66 18.51 -3.84 9.28
N ARG A 67 19.43 -3.57 8.37
CA ARG A 67 19.36 -3.85 6.95
C ARG A 67 19.09 -5.34 6.73
N LEU A 68 17.88 -5.70 6.30
CA LEU A 68 17.64 -7.06 5.84
C LEU A 68 18.50 -7.29 4.61
N ARG A 69 19.12 -8.48 4.52
CA ARG A 69 20.06 -8.81 3.45
C ARG A 69 19.35 -8.62 2.10
N HIS A 70 19.71 -7.55 1.39
CA HIS A 70 19.13 -7.21 0.10
C HIS A 70 19.35 -8.35 -0.90
N GLU A 71 18.27 -8.91 -1.42
CA GLU A 71 18.29 -9.41 -2.79
C GLU A 71 18.31 -8.17 -3.70
N GLY A 72 19.49 -7.84 -4.22
CA GLY A 72 19.71 -6.65 -5.03
C GLY A 72 18.95 -6.74 -6.35
N ILE A 73 17.75 -6.16 -6.41
CA ILE A 73 17.04 -5.97 -7.67
C ILE A 73 17.45 -4.62 -8.25
N GLN A 74 18.27 -4.64 -9.29
CA GLN A 74 18.55 -3.44 -10.10
C GLN A 74 17.23 -2.91 -10.68
N ARG A 75 16.82 -1.70 -10.29
CA ARG A 75 15.64 -1.03 -10.86
C ARG A 75 16.08 0.17 -11.67
N ARG A 76 16.01 0.03 -13.00
CA ARG A 76 16.06 1.16 -13.95
C ARG A 76 14.62 1.49 -14.37
N ASP A 77 14.36 2.78 -14.52
CA ASP A 77 13.08 3.30 -15.00
C ASP A 77 12.67 2.66 -16.33
N VAL A 78 11.57 1.92 -16.30
CA VAL A 78 10.86 1.45 -17.51
C VAL A 78 9.64 2.36 -17.65
N GLY A 79 9.56 3.07 -18.77
CA GLY A 79 8.67 4.21 -18.97
C GLY A 79 7.20 3.99 -18.58
N ARG A 80 6.61 5.06 -18.02
CA ARG A 80 5.18 5.34 -17.82
C ARG A 80 4.25 4.12 -17.89
N ARG A 81 4.21 3.30 -16.84
CA ARG A 81 3.13 2.32 -16.59
C ARG A 81 3.14 1.87 -15.13
N MET A 82 1.97 1.99 -14.49
CA MET A 82 1.54 1.40 -13.20
C MET A 82 2.66 1.04 -12.22
N PRO A 83 2.96 1.89 -11.21
CA PRO A 83 3.99 1.57 -10.23
C PRO A 83 3.62 0.35 -9.38
N PHE A 84 4.37 -0.74 -9.57
CA PHE A 84 4.28 -1.96 -8.76
C PHE A 84 5.20 -1.83 -7.53
N VAL A 85 4.64 -2.03 -6.35
CA VAL A 85 5.36 -2.00 -5.07
C VAL A 85 5.74 -3.40 -4.68
N ASP A 86 7.04 -3.62 -4.53
CA ASP A 86 7.63 -4.91 -4.21
C ASP A 86 7.78 -5.12 -2.68
N ALA A 87 7.88 -6.38 -2.25
CA ALA A 87 8.00 -6.75 -0.84
C ALA A 87 9.19 -6.07 -0.15
N SER A 88 10.34 -5.99 -0.84
CA SER A 88 11.54 -5.33 -0.29
C SER A 88 11.33 -3.86 0.04
N VAL A 89 10.46 -3.15 -0.70
CA VAL A 89 10.15 -1.74 -0.44
C VAL A 89 9.31 -1.60 0.82
N ILE A 90 8.27 -2.45 0.95
CA ILE A 90 7.41 -2.49 2.14
C ILE A 90 8.25 -2.76 3.38
N VAL A 91 9.12 -3.77 3.28
CA VAL A 91 10.02 -4.21 4.35
C VAL A 91 11.00 -3.08 4.73
N ALA A 92 11.69 -2.49 3.74
CA ALA A 92 12.65 -1.41 4.01
C ALA A 92 12.01 -0.22 4.71
N ILE A 93 10.77 0.14 4.33
CA ILE A 93 10.05 1.25 4.96
C ILE A 93 9.60 0.90 6.37
N LEU A 94 8.93 -0.24 6.56
CA LEU A 94 8.40 -0.62 7.88
C LEU A 94 9.52 -0.91 8.88
N ASN A 95 10.62 -1.51 8.44
CA ASN A 95 11.79 -1.83 9.25
C ASN A 95 12.81 -0.68 9.37
N GLN A 96 12.53 0.48 8.76
CA GLN A 96 13.43 1.65 8.75
C GLN A 96 14.87 1.33 8.31
N GLU A 97 15.01 0.57 7.22
CA GLU A 97 16.33 0.25 6.65
C GLU A 97 17.01 1.47 6.04
N ALA A 98 18.34 1.47 5.97
CA ALA A 98 19.10 2.57 5.37
C ALA A 98 18.55 2.97 3.98
N GLY A 99 18.10 4.22 3.84
CA GLY A 99 17.53 4.77 2.61
C GLY A 99 16.01 4.65 2.48
N TRP A 100 15.30 4.22 3.53
CA TRP A 100 13.84 4.12 3.53
C TRP A 100 13.13 5.47 3.28
N GLU A 101 13.72 6.58 3.71
CA GLU A 101 13.14 7.92 3.54
C GLU A 101 13.00 8.29 2.06
N GLU A 102 13.99 7.91 1.25
CA GLU A 102 13.97 8.11 -0.20
C GLU A 102 12.93 7.20 -0.86
N LEU A 103 12.70 6.00 -0.33
CA LEU A 103 11.62 5.13 -0.81
C LEU A 103 10.24 5.72 -0.50
N VAL A 104 10.04 6.29 0.69
CA VAL A 104 8.80 7.00 1.05
C VAL A 104 8.58 8.20 0.13
N LYS A 105 9.63 9.00 -0.09
CA LYS A 105 9.56 10.16 -1.00
C LYS A 105 9.16 9.71 -2.41
N ARG A 106 9.82 8.69 -2.95
CA ARG A 106 9.46 8.13 -4.27
C ARG A 106 8.02 7.66 -4.32
N LEU A 107 7.54 6.97 -3.28
CA LEU A 107 6.14 6.53 -3.20
C LEU A 107 5.16 7.70 -3.20
N ASP A 108 5.49 8.79 -2.52
CA ASP A 108 4.67 10.00 -2.47
C ASP A 108 4.67 10.76 -3.81
N ASP A 109 5.82 10.81 -4.48
CA ASP A 109 6.02 11.42 -5.80
C ASP A 109 5.39 10.61 -6.95
N LEU A 110 4.98 9.35 -6.71
CA LEU A 110 4.35 8.51 -7.72
C LEU A 110 2.99 9.08 -8.18
N VAL A 111 2.88 9.29 -9.48
CA VAL A 111 1.62 9.63 -10.15
C VAL A 111 0.98 8.36 -10.72
N GLY A 112 -0.18 7.98 -10.19
CA GLY A 112 -0.99 6.87 -10.69
C GLY A 112 -1.31 5.81 -9.62
N GLU A 113 -1.97 4.74 -10.06
CA GLU A 113 -2.38 3.64 -9.18
C GLU A 113 -1.17 2.77 -8.79
N ARG A 114 -0.99 2.60 -7.49
CA ARG A 114 0.01 1.70 -6.91
C ARG A 114 -0.55 0.29 -6.88
N HIS A 115 0.28 -0.70 -7.21
CA HIS A 115 -0.14 -2.09 -7.24
C HIS A 115 0.75 -2.96 -6.36
N VAL A 116 0.17 -3.95 -5.71
CA VAL A 116 0.87 -5.03 -5.00
C VAL A 116 0.32 -6.38 -5.47
N SER A 117 1.00 -7.48 -5.18
CA SER A 117 0.46 -8.83 -5.46
C SER A 117 0.32 -9.65 -4.17
N PRO A 118 -0.48 -10.73 -4.19
CA PRO A 118 -0.54 -11.66 -3.06
C PRO A 118 0.84 -12.24 -2.66
N LEU A 119 1.74 -12.40 -3.64
CA LEU A 119 3.10 -12.86 -3.39
C LEU A 119 3.95 -11.80 -2.69
N VAL A 120 3.77 -10.51 -3.03
CA VAL A 120 4.41 -9.39 -2.33
C VAL A 120 3.95 -9.33 -0.87
N ARG A 121 2.63 -9.46 -0.62
CA ARG A 121 2.09 -9.50 0.75
C ARG A 121 2.70 -10.64 1.54
N PHE A 122 2.70 -11.86 0.99
CA PHE A 122 3.33 -13.03 1.62
C PHE A 122 4.82 -12.80 1.92
N GLY A 123 5.58 -12.31 0.94
CA GLY A 123 7.02 -12.06 1.08
C GLY A 123 7.33 -11.04 2.17
N ALA A 124 6.60 -9.92 2.19
CA ALA A 124 6.78 -8.86 3.19
C ALA A 124 6.48 -9.37 4.61
N VAL A 125 5.39 -10.13 4.79
CA VAL A 125 5.02 -10.71 6.09
C VAL A 125 6.09 -11.67 6.59
N VAL A 126 6.56 -12.59 5.76
CA VAL A 126 7.61 -13.55 6.14
C VAL A 126 8.92 -12.82 6.47
N ALA A 127 9.29 -11.81 5.69
CA ALA A 127 10.50 -11.03 5.93
C ALA A 127 10.45 -10.27 7.25
N LEU A 128 9.35 -9.54 7.52
CA LEU A 128 9.18 -8.80 8.78
C LEU A 128 9.09 -9.73 9.99
N ALA A 129 8.38 -10.84 9.88
CA ALA A 129 8.29 -11.81 10.97
C ALA A 129 9.67 -12.41 11.30
N ARG A 130 10.49 -12.71 10.27
CA ARG A 130 11.89 -13.15 10.45
C ARG A 130 12.75 -12.08 11.10
N ALA A 131 12.66 -10.85 10.62
CA ALA A 131 13.40 -9.71 11.17
C ALA A 131 13.10 -9.49 12.66
N ALA A 132 11.82 -9.58 13.04
CA ALA A 132 11.39 -9.47 14.44
C ALA A 132 11.88 -10.63 15.32
N ALA A 133 12.05 -11.83 14.76
CA ALA A 133 12.50 -13.01 15.50
C ALA A 133 14.03 -13.13 15.58
N GLU A 134 14.78 -12.45 14.69
CA GLU A 134 16.24 -12.50 14.59
C GLU A 134 16.97 -12.25 15.92
N PRO A 135 16.60 -11.24 16.75
CA PRO A 135 17.28 -11.00 18.03
C PRO A 135 17.22 -12.18 19.00
N THR A 136 16.20 -13.04 18.86
CA THR A 136 16.03 -14.23 19.71
C THR A 136 16.73 -15.46 19.15
N GLY A 137 17.17 -15.42 17.88
CA GLY A 137 17.70 -16.57 17.14
C GLY A 137 16.69 -17.70 16.90
N ARG A 138 15.40 -17.49 17.25
CA ARG A 138 14.33 -18.48 17.10
C ARG A 138 13.51 -18.23 15.84
N LYS A 139 12.72 -19.23 15.46
CA LYS A 139 11.73 -19.06 14.39
C LYS A 139 10.62 -18.11 14.84
N PRO A 140 10.02 -17.33 13.92
CA PRO A 140 8.86 -16.49 14.25
C PRO A 140 7.72 -17.33 14.82
N THR A 141 7.11 -16.84 15.89
CA THR A 141 5.88 -17.44 16.44
C THR A 141 4.68 -17.05 15.59
N THR A 142 3.57 -17.78 15.73
CA THR A 142 2.31 -17.44 15.04
C THR A 142 1.86 -16.02 15.32
N GLU A 143 1.96 -15.58 16.58
CA GLU A 143 1.58 -14.22 17.01
C GLU A 143 2.44 -13.14 16.33
N VAL A 144 3.74 -13.39 16.12
CA VAL A 144 4.62 -12.47 15.39
C VAL A 144 4.24 -12.41 13.91
N VAL A 145 3.88 -13.54 13.31
CA VAL A 145 3.44 -13.60 11.91
C VAL A 145 2.11 -12.86 11.71
N GLU A 146 1.16 -13.00 12.64
CA GLU A 146 -0.12 -12.28 12.61
C GLU A 146 0.10 -10.77 12.71
N ARG A 147 0.92 -10.31 13.65
CA ARG A 147 1.25 -8.88 13.77
C ARG A 147 1.97 -8.33 12.54
N ALA A 148 2.88 -9.10 11.95
CA ALA A 148 3.55 -8.72 10.71
C ALA A 148 2.56 -8.63 9.54
N ARG A 149 1.57 -9.53 9.47
CA ARG A 149 0.48 -9.46 8.50
C ARG A 149 -0.34 -8.19 8.65
N ASP A 150 -0.81 -7.90 9.86
CA ASP A 150 -1.62 -6.71 10.11
C ASP A 150 -0.87 -5.42 9.73
N LEU A 151 0.44 -5.37 10.04
CA LEU A 151 1.28 -4.23 9.69
C LEU A 151 1.44 -4.05 8.16
N VAL A 152 1.60 -5.15 7.41
CA VAL A 152 1.68 -5.11 5.94
C VAL A 152 0.33 -4.72 5.33
N ASP A 153 -0.77 -5.24 5.87
CA ASP A 153 -2.12 -4.93 5.40
C ASP A 153 -2.45 -3.45 5.64
N ASP A 154 -2.12 -2.91 6.81
CA ASP A 154 -2.20 -1.48 7.14
C ASP A 154 -1.34 -0.65 6.16
N PHE A 155 -0.10 -1.07 5.89
CA PHE A 155 0.78 -0.37 4.96
C PHE A 155 0.19 -0.29 3.55
N ILE A 156 -0.32 -1.41 3.02
CA ILE A 156 -0.94 -1.48 1.69
C ILE A 156 -2.15 -0.53 1.60
N LEU A 157 -2.96 -0.48 2.67
CA LEU A 157 -4.08 0.45 2.78
C LEU A 157 -3.63 1.91 2.81
N GLU A 158 -2.58 2.23 3.58
CA GLU A 158 -2.06 3.60 3.70
C GLU A 158 -1.48 4.11 2.36
N ILE A 159 -0.77 3.26 1.62
CA ILE A 159 -0.29 3.64 0.29
C ILE A 159 -1.41 3.57 -0.78
N ALA A 160 -2.63 3.17 -0.42
CA ALA A 160 -3.76 2.99 -1.34
C ALA A 160 -3.39 2.11 -2.54
N ALA A 161 -2.64 1.03 -2.29
CA ALA A 161 -2.27 0.09 -3.35
C ALA A 161 -3.40 -0.91 -3.62
N GLN A 162 -3.57 -1.26 -4.90
CA GLN A 162 -4.53 -2.24 -5.38
C GLN A 162 -3.86 -3.61 -5.55
N ASP A 163 -4.61 -4.68 -5.29
CA ASP A 163 -4.15 -6.04 -5.54
C ASP A 163 -4.18 -6.36 -7.05
N MET A 164 -3.01 -6.68 -7.59
CA MET A 164 -2.83 -7.22 -8.93
C MET A 164 -2.79 -8.75 -8.86
N ALA A 165 -3.78 -9.38 -9.49
CA ALA A 165 -3.85 -10.83 -9.55
C ALA A 165 -2.66 -11.43 -10.32
N ILE A 166 -2.13 -12.54 -9.82
CA ILE A 166 -1.12 -13.33 -10.53
C ILE A 166 -1.86 -14.39 -11.34
N SER A 167 -1.93 -14.19 -12.66
CA SER A 167 -2.60 -15.10 -13.60
C SER A 167 -1.61 -15.97 -14.39
N GLY A 168 -2.13 -16.95 -15.13
CA GLY A 168 -1.32 -17.75 -16.07
C GLY A 168 -0.62 -16.91 -17.14
N ASP A 169 -1.25 -15.80 -17.57
CA ASP A 169 -0.66 -14.87 -18.53
C ASP A 169 0.54 -14.13 -17.93
N VAL A 170 0.45 -13.70 -16.66
CA VAL A 170 1.58 -13.12 -15.94
C VAL A 170 2.74 -14.10 -15.89
N GLY A 171 2.47 -15.39 -15.64
CA GLY A 171 3.47 -16.46 -15.68
C GLY A 171 4.13 -16.61 -17.06
N SER A 172 3.33 -16.59 -18.12
CA SER A 172 3.83 -16.69 -19.50
C SER A 172 4.72 -15.49 -19.87
N LEU A 173 4.31 -14.28 -19.50
CA LEU A 173 5.10 -13.06 -19.68
C LEU A 173 6.40 -13.08 -18.88
N ALA A 174 6.38 -13.61 -17.65
CA ALA A 174 7.58 -13.75 -16.82
C ALA A 174 8.58 -14.72 -17.45
N ILE A 175 8.12 -15.86 -17.98
CA ILE A 175 8.98 -16.81 -18.71
C ILE A 175 9.58 -16.14 -19.94
N ALA A 176 8.78 -15.43 -20.73
CA ALA A 176 9.26 -14.70 -21.90
C ALA A 176 10.30 -13.62 -21.54
N ALA A 177 10.11 -12.94 -20.40
CA ALA A 177 11.07 -11.99 -19.88
C ALA A 177 12.39 -12.67 -19.46
N GLY A 178 12.33 -13.79 -18.73
CA GLY A 178 13.52 -14.56 -18.35
C GLY A 178 14.28 -15.10 -19.57
N MET A 179 13.58 -15.60 -20.60
CA MET A 179 14.22 -15.99 -21.85
C MET A 179 14.94 -14.83 -22.55
N ARG A 180 14.45 -13.59 -22.39
CA ARG A 180 15.02 -12.41 -23.02
C ARG A 180 16.14 -11.77 -22.20
N TYR A 181 16.09 -11.87 -20.87
CA TYR A 181 16.92 -11.08 -19.96
C TYR A 181 17.72 -11.89 -18.93
N GLY A 182 17.40 -13.16 -18.68
CA GLY A 182 18.10 -14.06 -17.74
C GLY A 182 17.35 -14.27 -16.45
#